data_AF-A0A3N5SLU0-F1
#
_entry.id   AF-A0A3N5SLU0-F1
#
_cell.length_a   1.000
_cell.length_b   1.000
_cell.length_c   1.000
_cell.angle_alpha   90.00
_cell.angle_beta   90.00
_cell.angle_gamma   90.00
#
_symmetry.space_group_name_H-M   'P 1'
#
loop_
_entity.id
_entity.type
_entity.pdbx_description
1 polymer ?
#
loop_
_entity_poly.entity_id
_entity_poly.type
_entity_poly.pdbx_seq_one_letter_code
_entity_poly.pdbx_strand_id
1 'polypeptide(L)'
;MKLNRIAFSPPVAAVILAVILFLLSGLLPNGYGSNVSVAVAQATNILRLSVFLGIIAAGQTLVIISGQEGIDLSAGAVVTLSAIITYVLVNGRNEMVLPALLVAMAAGALVGLINGIGVAFLRISPLVMTLGMAGVVTGLILVVQHGNVSGAV
;
A
#
# COMPACT_ATOMS: atom_id res chain seq x y z
N MET A 1 2.14 42.61 14.26
CA MET A 1 1.59 42.19 12.96
C MET A 1 1.70 40.67 12.88
N LYS A 2 0.63 39.94 13.25
CA LYS A 2 0.62 38.46 13.22
C LYS A 2 0.55 38.04 11.76
N LEU A 3 1.67 37.61 11.19
CA LEU A 3 1.67 36.91 9.91
C LEU A 3 0.79 35.67 10.07
N ASN A 4 -0.32 35.68 9.34
CA ASN A 4 -1.27 34.58 9.26
C ASN A 4 -0.48 33.34 8.79
N ARG A 5 -0.15 32.44 9.70
CA ARG A 5 0.28 31.09 9.34
C ARG A 5 -0.95 30.46 8.69
N ILE A 6 -0.98 30.45 7.36
CA ILE A 6 -1.91 29.62 6.60
C ILE A 6 -1.61 28.20 7.07
N ALA A 7 -2.39 27.72 8.03
CA ALA A 7 -2.31 26.35 8.53
C ALA A 7 -2.91 25.46 7.43
N PHE A 8 -2.12 25.18 6.39
CA PHE A 8 -2.49 24.20 5.39
C PHE A 8 -2.66 22.86 6.10
N SER A 9 -3.86 22.32 6.06
CA SER A 9 -4.08 20.95 6.53
C SER A 9 -3.23 20.01 5.66
N PRO A 10 -2.59 18.98 6.24
CA PRO A 10 -1.74 18.05 5.50
C PRO A 10 -2.41 17.46 4.23
N PRO A 11 -3.72 17.13 4.23
CA PRO A 11 -4.39 16.64 3.03
C PRO A 11 -4.44 17.68 1.90
N VAL A 12 -4.72 18.95 2.23
CA VAL A 12 -4.80 20.02 1.23
C VAL A 12 -3.41 20.31 0.66
N ALA A 13 -2.37 20.31 1.50
CA ALA A 13 -0.99 20.43 1.04
C ALA A 13 -0.61 19.30 0.07
N ALA A 14 -1.01 18.05 0.36
CA ALA A 14 -0.75 16.90 -0.51
C ALA A 14 -1.46 17.03 -1.87
N VAL A 15 -2.72 17.48 -1.89
CA VAL A 15 -3.46 17.72 -3.15
C VAL A 15 -2.81 18.84 -3.96
N ILE A 16 -2.45 19.96 -3.33
CA ILE A 16 -1.77 21.07 -4.02
C ILE A 16 -0.44 20.60 -4.59
N LEU A 17 0.34 19.86 -3.80
CA LEU A 17 1.61 19.31 -4.27
C LEU A 17 1.40 18.35 -5.46
N ALA A 18 0.40 17.46 -5.40
CA ALA A 18 0.08 16.56 -6.51
C ALA A 18 -0.28 17.32 -7.79
N VAL A 19 -1.10 18.39 -7.69
CA VAL A 19 -1.45 19.24 -8.83
C VAL A 19 -0.22 19.95 -9.38
N ILE A 20 0.63 20.51 -8.52
CA ILE A 20 1.88 21.18 -8.94
C ILE A 20 2.81 20.20 -9.65
N LEU A 21 3.03 19.01 -9.09
CA LEU A 21 3.88 17.97 -9.69
C LEU A 21 3.31 17.47 -11.01
N PHE A 22 1.99 17.35 -11.13
CA PHE A 22 1.33 17.02 -12.39
C PHE A 22 1.58 18.10 -13.45
N LEU A 23 1.39 19.38 -13.13
CA LEU A 23 1.66 20.48 -14.06
C LEU A 23 3.13 20.57 -14.46
N LEU A 24 4.05 20.39 -13.50
CA LEU A 24 5.49 20.36 -13.76
C LEU A 24 5.90 19.19 -14.66
N SER A 25 5.26 18.03 -14.50
CA SER A 25 5.46 16.88 -15.39
C SER A 25 5.22 17.24 -16.86
N GLY A 26 4.26 18.11 -17.16
CA GLY A 26 4.03 18.60 -18.52
C GLY A 26 5.20 19.38 -19.14
N LEU A 27 6.07 19.98 -18.31
CA LEU A 27 7.20 20.81 -18.74
C LEU A 27 8.51 20.01 -18.89
N LEU A 28 8.53 18.75 -18.45
CA LEU A 28 9.73 17.90 -18.52
C LEU A 28 9.94 17.34 -19.94
N PRO A 29 11.19 17.06 -20.36
CA PRO A 29 11.49 16.48 -21.68
C PRO A 29 10.80 15.14 -21.96
N ASN A 30 10.53 14.35 -20.92
CA ASN A 30 9.78 13.09 -20.97
C ASN A 30 8.34 13.23 -20.42
N GLY A 31 7.85 14.45 -20.37
CA GLY A 31 6.53 14.84 -19.88
C GLY A 31 5.41 14.63 -20.89
N TYR A 32 4.17 14.97 -20.50
CA TYR A 32 3.04 14.94 -21.44
C TYR A 32 3.03 16.13 -22.43
N GLY A 33 3.76 17.21 -22.16
CA GLY A 33 3.83 18.37 -23.06
C GLY A 33 2.45 18.94 -23.40
N SER A 34 2.17 19.08 -24.70
CA SER A 34 0.85 19.46 -25.23
C SER A 34 -0.04 18.26 -25.59
N ASN A 35 0.43 17.03 -25.41
CA ASN A 35 -0.30 15.82 -25.76
C ASN A 35 -1.35 15.49 -24.69
N VAL A 36 -2.59 15.91 -24.93
CA VAL A 36 -3.72 15.70 -24.01
C VAL A 36 -3.96 14.22 -23.70
N SER A 37 -3.76 13.32 -24.67
CA SER A 37 -3.90 11.87 -24.46
C SER A 37 -2.92 11.33 -23.41
N VAL A 38 -1.66 11.77 -23.44
CA VAL A 38 -0.64 11.39 -22.45
C VAL A 38 -0.96 12.02 -21.09
N ALA A 39 -1.44 13.27 -21.07
CA ALA A 39 -1.85 13.93 -19.82
C ALA A 39 -2.99 13.15 -19.12
N VAL A 40 -3.99 12.69 -19.89
CA VAL A 40 -5.10 11.87 -19.38
C VAL A 40 -4.59 10.50 -18.89
N ALA A 41 -3.67 9.86 -19.62
CA ALA A 41 -3.06 8.59 -19.19
C ALA A 41 -2.29 8.73 -17.86
N GLN A 42 -1.52 9.80 -17.71
CA GLN A 42 -0.78 10.08 -16.47
C GLN A 42 -1.74 10.39 -15.31
N ALA A 43 -2.77 11.20 -15.53
CA ALA A 43 -3.77 11.51 -14.52
C ALA A 43 -4.52 10.25 -14.05
N THR A 44 -4.93 9.39 -15.00
CA THR A 44 -5.59 8.11 -14.67
C THR A 44 -4.65 7.16 -13.92
N ASN A 45 -3.35 7.15 -14.23
CA ASN A 45 -2.37 6.36 -13.49
C ASN A 45 -2.21 6.84 -12.04
N ILE A 46 -2.14 8.17 -11.83
CA ILE A 46 -2.10 8.75 -10.48
C ILE A 46 -3.34 8.31 -9.70
N LEU A 47 -4.54 8.44 -10.28
CA LEU A 47 -5.79 8.02 -9.64
C LEU A 47 -5.80 6.52 -9.30
N ARG A 48 -5.30 5.65 -10.19
CA ARG A 48 -5.20 4.20 -9.92
C ARG A 48 -4.32 3.90 -8.71
N LEU A 49 -3.15 4.52 -8.63
CA LEU A 49 -2.23 4.37 -7.50
C LEU A 49 -2.82 4.96 -6.21
N SER A 50 -3.52 6.10 -6.31
CA SER A 50 -4.20 6.73 -5.18
C SER A 50 -5.35 5.89 -4.64
N VAL A 51 -6.13 5.21 -5.49
CA VAL A 51 -7.20 4.30 -5.05
C VAL A 51 -6.63 3.15 -4.24
N PHE A 52 -5.53 2.55 -4.72
CA PHE A 52 -4.86 1.47 -4.02
C PHE A 52 -4.39 1.89 -2.61
N LEU A 53 -3.67 3.00 -2.51
CA LEU A 53 -3.24 3.55 -1.21
C LEU A 53 -4.41 4.01 -0.35
N GLY A 54 -5.49 4.53 -0.96
CA GLY A 54 -6.70 4.97 -0.29
C GLY A 54 -7.45 3.84 0.40
N ILE A 55 -7.54 2.67 -0.23
CA ILE A 55 -8.15 1.47 0.40
C ILE A 55 -7.32 1.03 1.61
N ILE A 56 -6.00 1.00 1.48
CA ILE A 56 -5.10 0.66 2.61
C ILE A 56 -5.25 1.68 3.74
N ALA A 57 -5.28 2.97 3.41
CA ALA A 57 -5.45 4.04 4.39
C ALA A 57 -6.83 3.98 5.08
N ALA A 58 -7.90 3.62 4.36
CA ALA A 58 -9.21 3.40 4.94
C ALA A 58 -9.20 2.25 5.96
N GLY A 59 -8.54 1.12 5.62
CA GLY A 59 -8.31 0.02 6.56
C GLY A 59 -7.48 0.46 7.78
N GLN A 60 -6.39 1.20 7.55
CA GLN A 60 -5.54 1.75 8.61
C GLN A 60 -6.31 2.70 9.54
N THR A 61 -7.29 3.44 9.02
CA THR A 61 -8.15 4.31 9.84
C THR A 61 -8.89 3.50 10.90
N LEU A 62 -9.39 2.31 10.56
CA LEU A 62 -10.04 1.42 11.53
C LEU A 62 -9.05 0.96 12.61
N VAL A 63 -7.81 0.65 12.24
CA VAL A 63 -6.74 0.28 13.18
C VAL A 63 -6.42 1.42 14.13
N ILE A 64 -6.24 2.64 13.62
CA ILE A 64 -5.94 3.83 14.45
C ILE A 64 -7.09 4.10 15.43
N ILE A 65 -8.34 4.03 14.97
CA ILE A 65 -9.52 4.29 15.80
C ILE A 65 -9.69 3.19 16.86
N SER A 66 -9.25 1.96 16.60
CA SER A 66 -9.32 0.86 17.58
C SER A 66 -8.44 1.08 18.82
N GLY A 67 -7.55 2.08 18.81
CA GLY A 67 -6.81 2.58 19.98
C GLY A 67 -5.34 2.14 20.03
N GLN A 68 -4.64 2.54 21.10
CA GLN A 68 -3.24 2.17 21.41
C GLN A 68 -2.13 2.66 20.45
N GLU A 69 -2.32 3.81 19.77
CA GLU A 69 -1.32 4.34 18.82
C GLU A 69 -1.00 3.35 17.68
N GLY A 70 -1.99 2.54 17.29
CA GLY A 70 -1.84 1.47 16.32
C GLY A 70 -1.60 1.97 14.90
N ILE A 71 -0.33 2.02 14.47
CA ILE A 71 0.05 2.06 13.06
C ILE A 71 0.45 0.64 12.68
N ASP A 72 -0.23 0.04 11.70
CA ASP A 72 0.22 -1.20 11.08
C ASP A 72 1.37 -0.93 10.10
N LEU A 73 2.60 -1.31 10.49
CA LEU A 73 3.78 -1.27 9.63
C LEU A 73 3.88 -2.50 8.70
N SER A 74 3.13 -3.57 8.98
CA SER A 74 3.15 -4.81 8.18
C SER A 74 2.36 -4.72 6.88
N ALA A 75 1.50 -3.71 6.72
CA ALA A 75 0.64 -3.55 5.55
C ALA A 75 1.41 -3.57 4.21
N GLY A 76 2.60 -2.95 4.15
CA GLY A 76 3.44 -2.97 2.94
C GLY A 76 3.98 -4.37 2.61
N ALA A 77 4.36 -5.14 3.63
CA ALA A 77 4.80 -6.53 3.45
C ALA A 77 3.63 -7.42 3.03
N VAL A 78 2.44 -7.21 3.58
CA VAL A 78 1.20 -7.95 3.21
C VAL A 78 0.78 -7.66 1.77
N VAL A 79 0.91 -6.41 1.30
CA VAL A 79 0.70 -6.05 -0.10
C VAL A 79 1.65 -6.84 -1.01
N THR A 80 2.92 -6.90 -0.65
CA THR A 80 3.93 -7.63 -1.42
C THR A 80 3.63 -9.13 -1.43
N LEU A 81 3.28 -9.70 -0.28
CA LEU A 81 2.86 -11.10 -0.16
C LEU A 81 1.65 -11.39 -1.06
N SER A 82 0.64 -10.52 -1.04
CA SER A 82 -0.57 -10.67 -1.86
C SER A 82 -0.25 -10.66 -3.36
N ALA A 83 0.67 -9.79 -3.78
CA ALA A 83 1.12 -9.73 -5.17
C ALA A 83 1.83 -11.03 -5.59
N ILE A 84 2.70 -11.58 -4.73
CA ILE A 84 3.43 -12.83 -4.98
C ILE A 84 2.48 -14.02 -5.00
N ILE A 85 1.58 -14.15 -4.02
CA ILE A 85 0.55 -15.19 -3.98
C ILE A 85 -0.26 -15.16 -5.28
N THR A 86 -0.68 -13.96 -5.70
CA THR A 86 -1.46 -13.81 -6.93
C THR A 86 -0.66 -14.24 -8.15
N TYR A 87 0.57 -13.78 -8.28
CA TYR A 87 1.45 -14.14 -9.39
C TYR A 87 1.68 -15.65 -9.49
N VAL A 88 2.06 -16.28 -8.37
CA VAL A 88 2.38 -17.72 -8.30
C VAL A 88 1.14 -18.59 -8.55
N LEU A 89 -0.02 -18.22 -8.01
CA LEU A 89 -1.24 -19.02 -8.17
C LEU A 89 -1.90 -18.83 -9.53
N VAL A 90 -1.90 -17.61 -10.07
CA VAL A 90 -2.48 -17.34 -11.40
C VAL A 90 -1.65 -18.03 -12.46
N ASN A 91 -0.33 -17.84 -12.48
CA ASN A 91 0.60 -18.49 -13.41
C ASN A 91 0.07 -18.60 -14.87
N GLY A 92 -0.47 -17.49 -15.40
CA GLY A 92 -1.03 -17.42 -16.76
C GLY A 92 -2.41 -18.07 -16.97
N ARG A 93 -3.03 -18.63 -15.93
CA ARG A 93 -4.31 -19.32 -15.97
C ARG A 93 -5.43 -18.43 -15.44
N ASN A 94 -6.32 -17.97 -16.33
CA ASN A 94 -7.41 -17.05 -15.98
C ASN A 94 -8.37 -17.63 -14.94
N GLU A 95 -8.61 -18.95 -14.95
CA GLU A 95 -9.47 -19.62 -13.98
C GLU A 95 -8.92 -19.58 -12.54
N MET A 96 -7.62 -19.34 -12.38
CA MET A 96 -6.95 -19.26 -11.08
C MET A 96 -7.02 -17.86 -10.46
N VAL A 97 -7.51 -16.85 -11.18
CA VAL A 97 -7.60 -15.46 -10.67
C VAL A 97 -8.46 -15.35 -9.43
N LEU A 98 -9.65 -15.95 -9.44
CA LEU A 98 -10.56 -15.90 -8.28
C LEU A 98 -10.00 -16.70 -7.09
N PRO A 99 -9.51 -17.95 -7.23
CA PRO A 99 -8.80 -18.65 -6.17
C PRO A 99 -7.63 -17.84 -5.60
N ALA A 100 -6.80 -17.26 -6.45
CA ALA A 100 -5.64 -16.48 -6.04
C ALA A 100 -6.01 -15.26 -5.20
N LEU A 101 -7.08 -14.54 -5.60
CA LEU A 101 -7.63 -13.43 -4.83
C LEU A 101 -8.09 -13.88 -3.43
N LEU A 102 -8.83 -14.98 -3.33
CA LEU A 102 -9.32 -15.50 -2.05
C LEU A 102 -8.17 -15.90 -1.12
N VAL A 103 -7.14 -16.55 -1.66
CA VAL A 103 -5.95 -16.93 -0.87
C VAL A 103 -5.18 -15.71 -0.40
N ALA A 104 -5.00 -14.69 -1.27
CA ALA A 104 -4.33 -13.45 -0.89
C ALA A 104 -5.10 -12.71 0.22
N MET A 105 -6.43 -12.62 0.10
CA MET A 105 -7.29 -12.04 1.14
C MET A 105 -7.21 -12.81 2.46
N ALA A 106 -7.25 -14.14 2.41
CA ALA A 106 -7.13 -14.99 3.59
C ALA A 106 -5.76 -14.81 4.28
N ALA A 107 -4.69 -14.73 3.50
CA ALA A 107 -3.35 -14.47 4.03
C ALA A 107 -3.27 -13.11 4.73
N GLY A 108 -3.79 -12.04 4.11
CA GLY A 108 -3.86 -10.72 4.72
C GLY A 108 -4.70 -10.69 6.00
N ALA A 109 -5.86 -11.35 6.00
CA ALA A 109 -6.71 -11.47 7.18
C ALA A 109 -6.03 -12.24 8.31
N LEU A 110 -5.29 -13.30 8.00
CA LEU A 110 -4.52 -14.07 8.99
C LEU A 110 -3.41 -13.22 9.61
N VAL A 111 -2.66 -12.46 8.81
CA VAL A 111 -1.64 -11.54 9.32
C VAL A 111 -2.25 -10.50 10.25
N GLY A 112 -3.36 -9.88 9.83
CA GLY A 112 -4.10 -8.91 10.63
C GLY A 112 -4.63 -9.51 11.94
N LEU A 113 -5.14 -10.74 11.90
CA LEU A 113 -5.62 -11.47 13.08
C LEU A 113 -4.48 -11.73 14.06
N ILE A 114 -3.32 -12.21 13.59
CA ILE A 114 -2.16 -12.47 14.43
C ILE A 114 -1.68 -11.17 15.09
N ASN A 115 -1.57 -10.07 14.32
CA ASN A 115 -1.24 -8.75 14.85
C ASN A 115 -2.25 -8.30 15.91
N GLY A 116 -3.55 -8.43 15.62
CA GLY A 116 -4.62 -8.08 16.54
C GLY A 116 -4.57 -8.89 17.84
N ILE A 117 -4.27 -10.20 17.75
CA ILE A 117 -4.12 -11.06 18.94
C ILE A 117 -2.90 -10.62 19.78
N GLY A 118 -1.76 -10.37 19.14
CA GLY A 118 -0.54 -9.93 19.83
C GLY A 118 -0.72 -8.60 20.55
N VAL A 119 -1.45 -7.66 19.94
CA VAL A 119 -1.76 -6.37 20.56
C VAL A 119 -2.80 -6.53 21.67
N ALA A 120 -3.95 -7.15 21.39
CA ALA A 120 -5.08 -7.19 22.31
C ALA A 120 -4.86 -8.10 23.53
N PHE A 121 -4.24 -9.27 23.33
CA PHE A 121 -4.09 -10.28 24.39
C PHE A 121 -2.69 -10.32 24.97
N LEU A 122 -1.65 -10.23 24.13
CA LEU A 122 -0.25 -10.28 24.60
C LEU A 122 0.27 -8.90 25.05
N ARG A 123 -0.51 -7.82 24.83
CA ARG A 123 -0.17 -6.43 25.20
C ARG A 123 1.15 -5.96 24.62
N ILE A 124 1.51 -6.48 23.44
CA ILE A 124 2.67 -6.00 22.69
C ILE A 124 2.28 -4.67 22.05
N SER A 125 3.17 -3.68 22.12
CA SER A 125 2.96 -2.39 21.44
C SER A 125 2.70 -2.62 19.94
N PRO A 126 1.68 -1.98 19.33
CA PRO A 126 1.34 -2.19 17.92
C PRO A 126 2.50 -1.97 16.95
N LEU A 127 3.35 -0.99 17.21
CA LEU A 127 4.53 -0.71 16.38
C LEU A 127 5.51 -1.89 16.41
N VAL A 128 5.75 -2.47 17.59
CA VAL A 128 6.65 -3.62 17.75
C VAL A 128 6.06 -4.88 17.11
N MET A 129 4.77 -5.15 17.36
CA MET A 129 4.08 -6.32 16.80
C MET A 129 4.09 -6.28 15.27
N THR A 130 3.70 -5.15 14.69
CA THR A 130 3.54 -5.02 13.23
C THR A 130 4.87 -4.89 12.49
N LEU A 131 5.88 -4.22 13.08
CA LEU A 131 7.23 -4.20 12.51
C LEU A 131 7.86 -5.60 12.51
N GLY A 132 7.72 -6.34 13.62
CA GLY A 132 8.17 -7.73 13.70
C GLY A 132 7.45 -8.62 12.67
N MET A 133 6.13 -8.48 12.56
CA MET A 133 5.33 -9.21 11.58
C MET A 133 5.72 -8.85 10.14
N ALA A 134 6.05 -7.60 9.84
CA ALA A 134 6.58 -7.21 8.53
C ALA A 134 7.85 -8.01 8.19
N GLY A 135 8.74 -8.22 9.16
CA GLY A 135 9.92 -9.07 9.02
C GLY A 135 9.58 -10.54 8.77
N VAL A 136 8.62 -11.10 9.50
CA VAL A 136 8.14 -12.48 9.32
C VAL A 136 7.54 -12.68 7.92
N VAL A 137 6.67 -11.77 7.49
CA VAL A 137 6.05 -11.80 6.16
C VAL A 137 7.11 -11.66 5.06
N THR A 138 8.09 -10.78 5.26
CA THR A 138 9.22 -10.63 4.33
C THR A 138 10.06 -11.91 4.24
N GLY A 139 10.33 -12.56 5.37
CA GLY A 139 11.00 -13.87 5.39
C GLY A 139 10.20 -14.94 4.65
N LEU A 140 8.89 -15.00 4.85
CA LEU A 140 8.00 -15.91 4.13
C LEU A 140 8.07 -15.67 2.60
N ILE A 141 8.03 -14.41 2.19
CA ILE A 141 8.19 -14.01 0.78
C ILE A 141 9.49 -14.57 0.19
N LEU A 142 10.61 -14.41 0.91
CA LEU A 142 11.91 -14.90 0.45
C LEU A 142 11.93 -16.43 0.31
N VAL A 143 11.28 -17.15 1.23
CA VAL A 143 11.15 -18.61 1.16
C VAL A 143 10.33 -19.04 -0.05
N VAL A 144 9.16 -18.40 -0.28
CA VAL A 144 8.30 -18.72 -1.44
C VAL A 144 9.03 -18.45 -2.76
N GLN A 145 9.85 -17.40 -2.82
CA GLN A 145 10.62 -17.06 -4.01
C GLN A 145 11.91 -17.89 -4.16
N HIS A 146 12.26 -18.78 -3.22
CA HIS A 146 13.57 -19.45 -3.16
C HIS A 146 14.76 -18.47 -3.26
N GLY A 147 14.60 -17.23 -2.78
CA GLY A 147 15.59 -16.16 -2.91
C GLY A 147 15.66 -15.47 -4.27
N ASN A 148 14.79 -15.82 -5.24
CA ASN A 148 14.73 -15.16 -6.54
C ASN A 148 13.88 -13.88 -6.48
N VAL A 149 14.54 -12.74 -6.29
CA VAL A 149 13.90 -11.40 -6.12
C VAL A 149 13.31 -10.85 -7.43
N SER A 150 13.32 -11.62 -8.53
CA SER A 150 12.97 -11.09 -9.85
C SER A 150 11.46 -10.90 -10.10
N GLY A 151 10.58 -11.44 -9.23
CA GLY A 151 9.16 -11.56 -9.59
C GLY A 151 8.94 -12.38 -10.87
N ALA A 152 9.98 -13.08 -11.32
CA ALA A 152 10.01 -14.03 -12.41
C ALA A 152 10.48 -15.34 -11.77
N VAL A 153 9.54 -16.27 -11.62
CA VAL A 153 9.85 -17.71 -11.61
C VAL A 153 9.56 -18.25 -13.00
#